data_AF-A0A832GP76-F1
#
_entry.id   AF-A0A832GP76-F1
#
_cell.length_a   1.000
_cell.length_b   1.000
_cell.length_c   1.000
_cell.angle_alpha   90.00
_cell.angle_beta   90.00
_cell.angle_gamma   90.00
#
_symmetry.space_group_name_H-M   'P 1'
#
loop_
_entity.id
_entity.type
_entity.pdbx_description
1 polymer ?
#
loop_
_entity_poly.entity_id
_entity_poly.type
_entity_poly.pdbx_seq_one_letter_code
_entity_poly.pdbx_strand_id
1 'polypeptide(L)'
;MFQCVLVGRPNVGKSMLFNSLIGEKKAIVERTPGVTRDFLVGYVELEEEKGVKIIDTGGIEWGKEDFFTSQIRKIVEEVLKESDCILFVVDAKEGLTVGDEEIARYLRTLGKPIILVVNKVESKEDEERAREFYALAMGDPLFISAKNRKNLYLLKERLLELAKEKLSPIPHLETIKVALMGRPNVGKSTLLNKIIGYERVIVSEIPGTTRDCVDVLLERETGLPILFIDTPGIRRRARIEARTEKFSVDKALETLLRVDVVLFLITAEEGITHQDKTLLRQIDKNFRACLLLINKWDLFQEKPYQGRVFLELLKHNLKFMPWVPHLPISALTGFNIEKIMPLVEEIYLQYMKRIPTSQVNEFLEDLKSQHTFNISGKRVKFYYATQVATAPPTFVVFINVEPEKIPLHIEKFIRKRFQQSLGFDKVPVKVLFRLRS
;
A
#
# COMPACT_ATOMS: atom_id res chain seq x y z
N MET A 1 -9.28 13.13 18.20
CA MET A 1 -10.03 12.58 17.06
C MET A 1 -11.26 11.85 17.59
N PHE A 2 -12.42 12.02 16.96
CA PHE A 2 -13.65 11.30 17.34
C PHE A 2 -13.43 9.78 17.31
N GLN A 3 -13.81 9.07 18.38
CA GLN A 3 -13.58 7.64 18.55
C GLN A 3 -14.88 6.84 18.62
N CYS A 4 -15.02 5.84 17.74
CA CYS A 4 -16.14 4.91 17.70
C CYS A 4 -15.68 3.51 18.13
N VAL A 5 -16.51 2.79 18.89
CA VAL A 5 -16.22 1.41 19.30
C VAL A 5 -17.30 0.47 18.78
N LEU A 6 -16.91 -0.60 18.08
CA LEU A 6 -17.79 -1.67 17.64
C LEU A 6 -18.03 -2.65 18.77
N VAL A 7 -19.29 -2.80 19.16
CA VAL A 7 -19.74 -3.72 20.22
C VAL A 7 -20.79 -4.65 19.68
N GLY A 8 -20.88 -5.87 20.21
CA GLY A 8 -21.89 -6.85 19.83
C GLY A 8 -21.43 -8.27 20.11
N ARG A 9 -22.36 -9.22 20.09
CA ARG A 9 -22.07 -10.65 20.31
C ARG A 9 -21.04 -11.20 19.31
N PRO A 10 -20.42 -12.36 19.59
CA PRO A 10 -19.64 -13.10 18.61
C PRO A 10 -20.42 -13.33 17.31
N ASN A 11 -19.71 -13.39 16.18
CA ASN A 11 -20.26 -13.78 14.87
C ASN A 11 -21.33 -12.86 14.22
N VAL A 12 -21.72 -11.74 14.85
CA VAL A 12 -22.61 -10.73 14.24
C VAL A 12 -21.96 -9.96 13.07
N GLY A 13 -20.65 -10.13 12.86
CA GLY A 13 -19.91 -9.57 11.73
C GLY A 13 -19.20 -8.23 12.00
N LYS A 14 -18.87 -7.93 13.27
CA LYS A 14 -18.10 -6.73 13.68
C LYS A 14 -16.82 -6.54 12.86
N SER A 15 -15.96 -7.56 12.78
CA SER A 15 -14.70 -7.47 12.04
C SER A 15 -14.90 -7.35 10.53
N MET A 16 -16.00 -7.89 9.99
CA MET A 16 -16.34 -7.66 8.58
C MET A 16 -16.76 -6.21 8.36
N LEU A 17 -17.57 -5.64 9.26
CA LEU A 17 -17.98 -4.24 9.21
C LEU A 17 -16.78 -3.30 9.35
N PHE A 18 -15.92 -3.54 10.33
CA PHE A 18 -14.65 -2.82 10.54
C PHE A 18 -13.85 -2.75 9.24
N ASN A 19 -13.55 -3.91 8.64
CA ASN A 19 -12.77 -3.98 7.40
C ASN A 19 -13.47 -3.32 6.21
N SER A 20 -14.80 -3.30 6.19
CA SER A 20 -15.57 -2.67 5.11
C SER A 20 -15.62 -1.14 5.23
N LEU A 21 -15.51 -0.59 6.45
CA LEU A 21 -15.54 0.86 6.69
C LEU A 21 -14.20 1.55 6.42
N ILE A 22 -13.08 0.91 6.76
CA ILE A 22 -11.73 1.49 6.64
C ILE A 22 -11.24 1.66 5.18
N GLY A 23 -11.88 1.04 4.20
CA GLY A 23 -11.55 1.19 2.77
C GLY A 23 -10.16 0.64 2.35
N GLU A 24 -9.71 1.03 1.15
CA GLU A 24 -8.41 0.62 0.57
C GLU A 24 -7.22 1.43 1.11
N LYS A 25 -7.46 2.69 1.48
CA LYS A 25 -6.48 3.53 2.17
C LYS A 25 -6.45 3.12 3.64
N LYS A 26 -5.81 1.98 3.92
CA LYS A 26 -5.75 1.42 5.26
C LYS A 26 -5.01 2.35 6.19
N ALA A 27 -5.78 3.12 6.94
CA ALA A 27 -5.31 3.81 8.11
C ALA A 27 -5.10 2.76 9.20
N ILE A 28 -3.82 2.48 9.44
CA ILE A 28 -3.20 1.82 10.61
C ILE A 28 -4.11 0.93 11.45
N VAL A 29 -3.85 -0.38 11.37
CA VAL A 29 -4.37 -1.36 12.34
C VAL A 29 -3.34 -1.60 13.44
N GLU A 30 -3.35 -0.74 14.45
CA GLU A 30 -2.53 -0.90 15.65
C GLU A 30 -3.15 -1.94 16.60
N ARG A 31 -2.30 -2.79 17.17
CA ARG A 31 -2.61 -3.63 18.34
C ARG A 31 -2.15 -2.91 19.60
N THR A 32 -3.02 -2.78 20.59
CA THR A 32 -2.65 -2.14 21.87
C THR A 32 -1.73 -3.06 22.68
N PRO A 33 -0.48 -2.67 23.02
CA PRO A 33 0.42 -3.50 23.80
C PRO A 33 -0.10 -3.76 25.22
N GLY A 34 0.03 -5.00 25.71
CA GLY A 34 -0.21 -5.34 27.13
C GLY A 34 -1.56 -5.99 27.46
N VAL A 35 -2.41 -6.26 26.46
CA VAL A 35 -3.67 -6.99 26.65
C VAL A 35 -3.59 -8.35 25.96
N THR A 36 -4.03 -9.42 26.63
CA THR A 36 -4.03 -10.81 26.09
C THR A 36 -5.05 -11.03 24.96
N ARG A 37 -5.82 -10.00 24.60
CA ARG A 37 -6.78 -9.97 23.48
C ARG A 37 -6.66 -8.64 22.74
N ASP A 38 -6.30 -8.69 21.46
CA ASP A 38 -5.99 -7.52 20.63
C ASP A 38 -7.26 -6.73 20.26
N PHE A 39 -7.29 -5.43 20.57
CA PHE A 39 -8.18 -4.49 19.88
C PHE A 39 -7.64 -4.18 18.50
N LEU A 40 -8.51 -4.07 17.50
CA LEU A 40 -8.13 -3.52 16.20
C LEU A 40 -8.54 -2.06 16.16
N VAL A 41 -7.56 -1.17 16.01
CA VAL A 41 -7.81 0.24 15.74
C VAL A 41 -7.82 0.46 14.23
N GLY A 42 -8.63 1.37 13.70
CA GLY A 42 -8.60 1.77 12.30
C GLY A 42 -9.19 3.16 12.13
N TYR A 43 -9.20 3.67 10.90
CA TYR A 43 -9.78 5.00 10.64
C TYR A 43 -10.72 4.95 9.44
N VAL A 44 -11.83 5.67 9.57
CA VAL A 44 -12.88 5.75 8.55
C VAL A 44 -12.86 7.14 7.96
N GLU A 45 -12.52 7.24 6.67
CA GLU A 45 -12.60 8.48 5.89
C GLU A 45 -14.07 8.84 5.66
N LEU A 46 -14.44 10.04 6.13
CA LEU A 46 -15.77 10.64 6.03
C LEU A 46 -15.75 11.92 5.18
N GLU A 47 -14.63 12.63 5.15
CA GLU A 47 -14.31 13.74 4.25
C GLU A 47 -12.90 13.54 3.67
N GLU A 48 -12.52 14.28 2.64
CA GLU A 48 -11.18 14.15 2.02
C GLU A 48 -10.05 14.29 3.08
N GLU A 49 -9.28 13.22 3.26
CA GLU A 49 -8.18 13.08 4.24
C GLU A 49 -8.57 13.25 5.72
N LYS A 50 -9.87 13.33 6.04
CA LYS A 50 -10.38 13.51 7.42
C LYS A 50 -11.40 12.46 7.78
N GLY A 51 -11.37 12.07 9.05
CA GLY A 51 -12.20 10.96 9.49
C GLY A 51 -12.29 10.80 11.00
N VAL A 52 -12.72 9.59 11.36
CA VAL A 52 -12.90 9.16 12.74
C VAL A 52 -12.10 7.89 13.00
N LYS A 53 -11.70 7.68 14.25
CA LYS A 53 -11.06 6.45 14.71
C LYS A 53 -12.15 5.42 15.02
N ILE A 54 -11.99 4.19 14.54
CA ILE A 54 -12.88 3.07 14.85
C ILE A 54 -12.09 1.97 15.56
N ILE A 55 -12.67 1.36 16.59
CA ILE A 55 -12.05 0.30 17.38
C ILE A 55 -12.95 -0.94 17.32
N ASP A 56 -12.44 -2.06 16.83
CA ASP A 56 -13.12 -3.36 16.91
C ASP A 56 -12.71 -4.09 18.18
N THR A 57 -13.70 -4.39 19.03
CA THR A 57 -13.50 -5.25 20.20
C THR A 57 -13.57 -6.75 19.86
N GLY A 58 -13.46 -7.12 18.58
CA GLY A 58 -13.72 -8.47 18.04
C GLY A 58 -12.95 -9.63 18.68
N GLY A 59 -11.83 -9.37 19.37
CA GLY A 59 -11.14 -10.36 20.19
C GLY A 59 -11.81 -10.67 21.54
N ILE A 60 -12.81 -9.88 21.93
CA ILE A 60 -13.51 -9.97 23.21
C ILE A 60 -14.93 -10.47 22.98
N GLU A 61 -15.20 -11.67 23.48
CA GLU A 61 -16.50 -12.33 23.37
C GLU A 61 -17.51 -11.67 24.30
N TRP A 62 -18.50 -10.98 23.73
CA TRP A 62 -19.63 -10.40 24.47
C TRP A 62 -20.73 -11.45 24.68
N GLY A 63 -21.12 -11.72 25.93
CA GLY A 63 -22.29 -12.56 26.25
C GLY A 63 -22.06 -14.06 26.49
N LYS A 64 -20.83 -14.51 26.78
CA LYS A 64 -20.60 -15.85 27.40
C LYS A 64 -20.42 -15.70 28.92
N GLU A 65 -20.72 -16.74 29.70
CA GLU A 65 -20.48 -16.78 31.16
C GLU A 65 -19.04 -16.35 31.56
N ASP A 66 -18.07 -16.55 30.65
CA ASP A 66 -16.67 -16.10 30.78
C ASP A 66 -16.45 -14.58 30.74
N PHE A 67 -17.50 -13.75 30.70
CA PHE A 67 -17.40 -12.28 30.75
C PHE A 67 -16.85 -11.73 32.09
N PHE A 68 -16.51 -12.60 33.04
CA PHE A 68 -16.20 -12.25 34.43
C PHE A 68 -14.73 -12.44 34.87
N THR A 69 -13.73 -12.44 33.97
CA THR A 69 -12.41 -12.02 34.44
C THR A 69 -12.40 -10.50 34.60
N SER A 70 -12.35 -10.04 35.85
CA SER A 70 -12.45 -8.62 36.25
C SER A 70 -11.48 -7.68 35.51
N GLN A 71 -10.39 -8.22 34.97
CA GLN A 71 -9.39 -7.48 34.20
C GLN A 71 -9.85 -7.15 32.76
N ILE A 72 -10.43 -8.10 32.02
CA ILE A 72 -10.86 -7.86 30.62
C ILE A 72 -12.01 -6.86 30.58
N ARG A 73 -12.94 -6.98 31.53
CA ARG A 73 -14.07 -6.06 31.66
C ARG A 73 -13.62 -4.62 31.89
N LYS A 74 -12.63 -4.39 32.76
CA LYS A 74 -12.07 -3.05 33.02
C LYS A 74 -11.49 -2.41 31.77
N ILE A 75 -10.72 -3.18 30.99
CA ILE A 75 -10.11 -2.71 29.75
C ILE A 75 -11.19 -2.26 28.74
N VAL A 76 -12.23 -3.08 28.55
CA VAL A 76 -13.35 -2.74 27.65
C VAL A 76 -14.14 -1.55 28.18
N GLU A 77 -14.39 -1.50 29.48
CA GLU A 77 -15.04 -0.37 30.14
C GLU A 77 -14.26 0.93 29.97
N GLU A 78 -12.94 0.90 30.03
CA GLU A 78 -12.07 2.05 29.76
C GLU A 78 -12.19 2.51 28.31
N VAL A 79 -12.07 1.59 27.34
CA VAL A 79 -12.24 1.92 25.92
C VAL A 79 -13.64 2.49 25.62
N LEU A 80 -14.67 1.92 26.24
CA LEU A 80 -16.04 2.42 26.13
C LEU A 80 -16.26 3.73 26.87
N LYS A 81 -15.49 4.05 27.92
CA LYS A 81 -15.51 5.36 28.61
C LYS A 81 -14.77 6.43 27.83
N GLU A 82 -13.78 6.09 27.04
CA GLU A 82 -13.05 7.03 26.18
C GLU A 82 -13.72 7.28 24.83
N SER A 83 -14.61 6.41 24.37
CA SER A 83 -15.27 6.56 23.06
C SER A 83 -16.25 7.75 22.99
N ASP A 84 -16.38 8.38 21.83
CA ASP A 84 -17.41 9.38 21.59
C ASP A 84 -18.74 8.74 21.13
N CYS A 85 -18.67 7.56 20.50
CA CYS A 85 -19.83 6.84 19.97
C CYS A 85 -19.67 5.33 20.06
N ILE A 86 -20.78 4.61 20.16
CA ILE A 86 -20.82 3.15 20.17
C ILE A 86 -21.59 2.67 18.95
N LEU A 87 -20.98 1.77 18.17
CA LEU A 87 -21.63 1.07 17.07
C LEU A 87 -22.05 -0.31 17.57
N PHE A 88 -23.32 -0.46 17.93
CA PHE A 88 -23.83 -1.73 18.44
C PHE A 88 -24.31 -2.60 17.28
N VAL A 89 -23.56 -3.66 16.99
CA VAL A 89 -23.77 -4.54 15.84
C VAL A 89 -24.54 -5.79 16.25
N VAL A 90 -25.63 -6.06 15.55
CA VAL A 90 -26.49 -7.25 15.71
C VAL A 90 -26.67 -7.97 14.36
N ASP A 91 -27.17 -9.21 14.39
CA ASP A 91 -27.29 -10.08 13.23
C ASP A 91 -28.75 -10.24 12.78
N ALA A 92 -29.09 -9.74 11.59
CA ALA A 92 -30.42 -9.90 11.01
C ALA A 92 -30.81 -11.35 10.74
N LYS A 93 -29.85 -12.24 10.46
CA LYS A 93 -30.12 -13.65 10.14
C LYS A 93 -30.52 -14.44 11.38
N GLU A 94 -29.82 -14.19 12.48
CA GLU A 94 -30.07 -14.84 13.78
C GLU A 94 -31.27 -14.24 14.50
N GLY A 95 -31.51 -12.94 14.29
CA GLY A 95 -32.57 -12.20 14.96
C GLY A 95 -32.18 -11.71 16.34
N LEU A 96 -33.14 -11.12 17.06
CA LEU A 96 -32.94 -10.56 18.39
C LEU A 96 -32.77 -11.67 19.43
N THR A 97 -31.66 -11.63 20.17
CA THR A 97 -31.35 -12.62 21.22
C THR A 97 -31.27 -11.98 22.61
N VAL A 98 -31.36 -12.81 23.65
CA VAL A 98 -31.19 -12.39 25.06
C VAL A 98 -29.83 -11.69 25.28
N GLY A 99 -28.76 -12.19 24.66
CA GLY A 99 -27.44 -11.57 24.77
C GLY A 99 -27.39 -10.18 24.12
N ASP A 100 -28.16 -9.94 23.06
CA ASP A 100 -28.28 -8.60 22.47
C ASP A 100 -29.03 -7.66 23.42
N GLU A 101 -30.09 -8.13 24.08
CA GLU A 101 -30.84 -7.33 25.07
C GLU A 101 -30.01 -6.97 26.30
N GLU A 102 -29.17 -7.90 26.78
CA GLU A 102 -28.26 -7.68 27.90
C GLU A 102 -27.19 -6.63 27.57
N ILE A 103 -26.54 -6.78 26.42
CA ILE A 103 -25.58 -5.80 25.92
C ILE A 103 -26.27 -4.45 25.75
N ALA A 104 -27.46 -4.41 25.14
CA ALA A 104 -28.21 -3.19 24.94
C ALA A 104 -28.54 -2.48 26.27
N ARG A 105 -28.97 -3.23 27.28
CA ARG A 105 -29.25 -2.72 28.63
C ARG A 105 -28.01 -2.11 29.26
N TYR A 106 -26.86 -2.76 29.14
CA TYR A 106 -25.59 -2.26 29.63
C TYR A 106 -25.16 -0.97 28.91
N LEU A 107 -25.18 -0.96 27.57
CA LEU A 107 -24.73 0.19 26.77
C LEU A 107 -25.57 1.45 27.05
N ARG A 108 -26.87 1.31 27.30
CA ARG A 108 -27.73 2.45 27.70
C ARG A 108 -27.28 3.14 28.98
N THR A 109 -26.64 2.42 29.91
CA THR A 109 -26.18 3.02 31.18
C THR A 109 -24.98 3.95 30.99
N LEU A 110 -24.29 3.87 29.85
CA LEU A 110 -23.09 4.67 29.57
C LEU A 110 -23.40 6.13 29.19
N GLY A 111 -24.65 6.45 28.84
CA GLY A 111 -25.05 7.82 28.47
C GLY A 111 -24.41 8.35 27.18
N LYS A 112 -23.95 7.46 26.30
CA LYS A 112 -23.26 7.80 25.04
C LYS A 112 -24.18 7.65 23.84
N PRO A 113 -23.92 8.36 22.73
CA PRO A 113 -24.54 8.07 21.44
C PRO A 113 -24.32 6.61 21.03
N ILE A 114 -25.40 5.92 20.69
CA ILE A 114 -25.38 4.54 20.19
C ILE A 114 -26.00 4.55 18.79
N ILE A 115 -25.30 3.99 17.82
CA ILE A 115 -25.85 3.65 16.51
C ILE A 115 -26.09 2.15 16.49
N LEU A 116 -27.36 1.75 16.41
CA LEU A 116 -27.74 0.35 16.25
C LEU A 116 -27.55 -0.06 14.78
N VAL A 117 -26.66 -1.03 14.56
CA VAL A 117 -26.27 -1.51 13.23
C VAL A 117 -26.73 -2.96 13.08
N VAL A 118 -27.76 -3.19 12.29
CA VAL A 118 -28.28 -4.52 12.01
C VAL A 118 -27.63 -5.04 10.74
N ASN A 119 -26.68 -5.95 10.91
CA ASN A 119 -25.83 -6.46 9.84
C ASN A 119 -26.43 -7.72 9.19
N LYS A 120 -25.87 -8.13 8.05
CA LYS A 120 -26.31 -9.29 7.24
C LYS A 120 -27.72 -9.16 6.63
N VAL A 121 -28.18 -7.92 6.38
CA VAL A 121 -29.43 -7.66 5.65
C VAL A 121 -29.16 -7.73 4.14
N GLU A 122 -29.40 -8.91 3.55
CA GLU A 122 -29.05 -9.21 2.16
C GLU A 122 -30.28 -9.35 1.25
N SER A 123 -31.45 -9.68 1.80
CA SER A 123 -32.73 -9.78 1.10
C SER A 123 -33.82 -8.90 1.74
N LYS A 124 -34.99 -8.81 1.09
CA LYS A 124 -36.17 -8.15 1.66
C LYS A 124 -36.70 -8.89 2.90
N GLU A 125 -36.58 -10.21 2.92
CA GLU A 125 -37.00 -11.05 4.06
C GLU A 125 -36.13 -10.78 5.28
N ASP A 126 -34.81 -10.58 5.08
CA ASP A 126 -33.89 -10.20 6.16
C ASP A 126 -34.26 -8.83 6.74
N GLU A 127 -34.67 -7.89 5.89
CA GLU A 127 -35.07 -6.54 6.28
C GLU A 127 -36.39 -6.54 7.08
N GLU A 128 -37.33 -7.41 6.73
CA GLU A 128 -38.57 -7.60 7.48
C GLU A 128 -38.32 -8.22 8.86
N ARG A 129 -37.45 -9.24 8.94
CA ARG A 129 -37.01 -9.81 10.22
C ARG A 129 -36.30 -8.78 11.09
N ALA A 130 -35.45 -7.96 10.47
CA ALA A 130 -34.67 -6.94 11.16
C ALA A 130 -35.53 -5.85 11.85
N ARG A 131 -36.84 -5.75 11.55
CA ARG A 131 -37.74 -4.82 12.26
C ARG A 131 -37.91 -5.14 13.74
N GLU A 132 -37.65 -6.37 14.17
CA GLU A 132 -37.74 -6.71 15.60
C GLU A 132 -36.72 -5.94 16.47
N PHE A 133 -35.60 -5.50 15.89
CA PHE A 133 -34.56 -4.77 16.60
C PHE A 133 -34.98 -3.36 17.05
N TYR A 134 -36.11 -2.83 16.56
CA TYR A 134 -36.73 -1.64 17.14
C TYR A 134 -37.08 -1.83 18.63
N ALA A 135 -37.34 -3.07 19.07
CA ALA A 135 -37.62 -3.39 20.47
C ALA A 135 -36.46 -3.04 21.43
N LEU A 136 -35.24 -2.90 20.91
CA LEU A 136 -34.08 -2.48 21.72
C LEU A 136 -34.15 -1.01 22.17
N ALA A 137 -35.04 -0.20 21.58
CA ALA A 137 -35.24 1.21 21.92
C ALA A 137 -33.94 2.04 21.85
N MET A 138 -33.17 1.85 20.76
CA MET A 138 -31.88 2.52 20.53
C MET A 138 -31.92 3.48 19.32
N GLY A 139 -33.08 4.09 19.06
CA GLY A 139 -33.33 4.89 17.87
C GLY A 139 -33.57 4.03 16.63
N ASP A 140 -33.42 4.65 15.45
CA ASP A 140 -33.67 3.99 14.16
C ASP A 140 -32.49 3.06 13.79
N PRO A 141 -32.71 1.73 13.67
CA PRO A 141 -31.67 0.79 13.30
C PRO A 141 -31.20 1.00 11.86
N LEU A 142 -29.88 0.93 11.63
CA LEU A 142 -29.31 0.94 10.29
C LEU A 142 -29.18 -0.48 9.75
N PHE A 143 -29.96 -0.80 8.72
CA PHE A 143 -29.92 -2.08 8.02
C PHE A 143 -28.81 -2.11 6.97
N ILE A 144 -27.78 -2.93 7.19
CA ILE A 144 -26.59 -3.01 6.32
C ILE A 144 -26.20 -4.45 5.97
N SER A 145 -25.36 -4.60 4.94
CA SER A 145 -24.56 -5.80 4.73
C SER A 145 -23.10 -5.40 4.56
N ALA A 146 -22.28 -5.66 5.59
CA ALA A 146 -20.84 -5.45 5.52
C ALA A 146 -20.20 -6.26 4.38
N LYS A 147 -20.58 -7.54 4.26
CA LYS A 147 -20.06 -8.46 3.24
C LYS A 147 -20.28 -7.95 1.81
N ASN A 148 -21.49 -7.44 1.51
CA ASN A 148 -21.85 -6.96 0.19
C ASN A 148 -21.69 -5.44 0.03
N ARG A 149 -21.14 -4.76 1.05
CA ARG A 149 -21.01 -3.29 1.12
C ARG A 149 -22.33 -2.53 0.89
N LYS A 150 -23.47 -3.14 1.23
CA LYS A 150 -24.81 -2.53 1.10
C LYS A 150 -25.03 -1.53 2.25
N ASN A 151 -25.52 -0.33 1.92
CA ASN A 151 -25.92 0.71 2.88
C ASN A 151 -24.82 1.21 3.84
N LEU A 152 -23.55 0.93 3.57
CA LEU A 152 -22.45 1.46 4.40
C LEU A 152 -22.34 2.99 4.36
N TYR A 153 -22.81 3.62 3.28
CA TYR A 153 -22.85 5.08 3.17
C TYR A 153 -23.77 5.71 4.23
N LEU A 154 -24.91 5.09 4.57
CA LEU A 154 -25.82 5.56 5.63
C LEU A 154 -25.13 5.57 7.00
N LEU A 155 -24.33 4.54 7.29
CA LEU A 155 -23.54 4.49 8.52
C LEU A 155 -22.47 5.58 8.53
N LYS A 156 -21.82 5.85 7.39
CA LYS A 156 -20.85 6.95 7.26
C LYS A 156 -21.50 8.32 7.43
N GLU A 157 -22.67 8.54 6.84
CA GLU A 157 -23.45 9.78 7.02
C GLU A 157 -23.82 10.00 8.48
N ARG A 158 -24.31 8.96 9.16
CA ARG A 158 -24.65 9.05 10.59
C ARG A 158 -23.43 9.32 11.48
N LEU A 159 -22.29 8.71 11.16
CA LEU A 159 -21.02 9.00 11.83
C LEU A 159 -20.56 10.44 11.58
N LEU A 160 -20.71 10.94 10.35
CA LEU A 160 -20.36 12.31 9.98
C LEU A 160 -21.21 13.32 10.74
N GLU A 161 -22.52 13.07 10.87
CA GLU A 161 -23.42 13.92 11.67
C GLU A 161 -22.96 14.05 13.13
N LEU A 162 -22.57 12.93 13.77
CA LEU A 162 -22.11 12.93 15.15
C LEU A 162 -20.69 13.51 15.31
N ALA A 163 -19.84 13.33 14.31
CA ALA A 163 -18.42 13.68 14.37
C ALA A 163 -18.07 15.01 13.67
N LYS A 164 -19.05 15.75 13.13
CA LYS A 164 -18.86 16.91 12.25
C LYS A 164 -17.82 17.92 12.75
N GLU A 165 -17.83 18.22 14.05
CA GLU A 165 -16.90 19.19 14.69
C GLU A 165 -15.62 18.55 15.24
N LYS A 166 -15.50 17.22 15.18
CA LYS A 166 -14.42 16.42 15.77
C LYS A 166 -13.69 15.54 14.75
N LEU A 167 -13.92 15.75 13.45
CA LEU A 167 -13.12 15.14 12.40
C LEU A 167 -11.66 15.56 12.56
N SER A 168 -10.76 14.61 12.39
CA SER A 168 -9.31 14.89 12.43
C SER A 168 -8.65 14.30 11.18
N PRO A 169 -7.49 14.84 10.75
CA PRO A 169 -6.71 14.23 9.68
C PRO A 169 -6.45 12.76 9.99
N ILE A 170 -6.66 11.90 9.00
CA ILE A 170 -6.43 10.47 9.14
C ILE A 170 -4.93 10.21 9.13
N PRO A 171 -4.39 9.45 10.09
CA PRO A 171 -3.00 9.01 10.01
C PRO A 171 -2.80 8.16 8.77
N HIS A 172 -2.05 8.68 7.80
CA HIS A 172 -1.56 7.88 6.69
C HIS A 172 -0.37 7.07 7.19
N LEU A 173 -0.49 5.75 7.15
CA LEU A 173 0.69 4.91 7.21
C LEU A 173 1.43 5.14 5.89
N GLU A 174 2.54 5.87 5.93
CA GLU A 174 3.44 5.94 4.79
C GLU A 174 4.00 4.53 4.56
N THR A 175 3.38 3.82 3.63
CA THR A 175 3.82 2.49 3.23
C THR A 175 4.50 2.58 1.88
N ILE A 176 5.63 1.88 1.73
CA ILE A 176 6.26 1.71 0.42
C ILE A 176 5.50 0.62 -0.33
N LYS A 177 4.86 0.98 -1.45
CA LYS A 177 4.14 0.03 -2.29
C LYS A 177 5.11 -0.68 -3.22
N VAL A 178 5.19 -2.00 -3.10
CA VAL A 178 6.16 -2.82 -3.81
C VAL A 178 5.46 -3.88 -4.66
N ALA A 179 5.91 -4.10 -5.89
CA ALA A 179 5.48 -5.26 -6.68
C ALA A 179 6.65 -6.18 -6.99
N LEU A 180 6.39 -7.49 -6.94
CA LEU A 180 7.34 -8.52 -7.32
C LEU A 180 7.05 -9.00 -8.75
N MET A 181 7.90 -8.60 -9.69
CA MET A 181 7.75 -8.89 -11.12
C MET A 181 8.90 -9.76 -11.65
N GLY A 182 8.67 -10.42 -12.78
CA GLY A 182 9.64 -11.29 -13.44
C GLY A 182 8.95 -12.44 -14.15
N ARG A 183 9.67 -13.12 -15.05
CA ARG A 183 9.15 -14.27 -15.80
C ARG A 183 8.63 -15.41 -14.90
N PRO A 184 7.80 -16.32 -15.42
CA PRO A 184 7.46 -17.55 -14.69
C PRO A 184 8.73 -18.29 -14.22
N ASN A 185 8.63 -18.98 -13.08
CA ASN A 185 9.68 -19.87 -12.54
C ASN A 185 11.03 -19.23 -12.13
N VAL A 186 11.17 -17.90 -12.15
CA VAL A 186 12.40 -17.22 -11.66
C VAL A 186 12.57 -17.23 -10.13
N GLY A 187 11.59 -17.75 -9.39
CA GLY A 187 11.62 -17.88 -7.93
C GLY A 187 10.87 -16.81 -7.13
N LYS A 188 9.92 -16.09 -7.75
CA LYS A 188 9.11 -15.03 -7.10
C LYS A 188 8.44 -15.49 -5.80
N SER A 189 7.65 -16.57 -5.84
CA SER A 189 6.93 -17.05 -4.66
C SER A 189 7.88 -17.60 -3.59
N THR A 190 9.00 -18.23 -3.97
CA THR A 190 10.05 -18.66 -3.03
C THR A 190 10.65 -17.46 -2.31
N LEU A 191 11.00 -16.41 -3.06
CA LEU A 191 11.55 -15.18 -2.49
C LEU A 191 10.57 -14.51 -1.53
N LEU A 192 9.31 -14.36 -1.95
CA LEU A 192 8.30 -13.69 -1.13
C LEU A 192 8.06 -14.42 0.19
N ASN A 193 7.97 -15.75 0.16
CA ASN A 193 7.88 -16.56 1.39
C ASN A 193 9.13 -16.40 2.27
N LYS A 194 10.31 -16.32 1.67
CA LYS A 194 11.58 -16.14 2.39
C LYS A 194 11.60 -14.76 3.07
N ILE A 195 11.26 -13.70 2.36
CA ILE A 195 11.10 -12.34 2.88
C ILE A 195 10.14 -12.32 4.07
N ILE A 196 8.97 -12.95 3.93
CA ILE A 196 7.96 -13.02 5.00
C ILE A 196 8.49 -13.75 6.24
N GLY A 197 9.39 -14.72 6.07
CA GLY A 197 10.01 -15.44 7.18
C GLY A 197 11.18 -14.72 7.86
N TYR A 198 11.77 -13.68 7.24
CA TYR A 198 12.87 -12.90 7.84
C TYR A 198 12.38 -11.71 8.67
N GLU A 199 11.27 -11.10 8.28
CA GLU A 199 10.66 -9.98 9.01
C GLU A 199 9.65 -10.54 10.04
N ARG A 200 9.43 -9.84 11.15
CA ARG A 200 8.31 -10.15 12.06
C ARG A 200 7.01 -9.66 11.41
N VAL A 201 6.46 -10.46 10.50
CA VAL A 201 5.33 -10.05 9.68
C VAL A 201 4.00 -10.29 10.40
N ILE A 202 3.26 -9.22 10.70
CA ILE A 202 1.81 -9.33 10.86
C ILE A 202 1.21 -9.41 9.45
N VAL A 203 0.96 -10.63 8.98
CA VAL A 203 0.28 -10.84 7.69
C VAL A 203 -1.19 -10.45 7.87
N SER A 204 -1.55 -9.23 7.49
CA SER A 204 -2.95 -8.85 7.32
C SER A 204 -3.39 -9.23 5.91
N GLU A 205 -4.20 -10.28 5.77
CA GLU A 205 -4.94 -10.50 4.51
C GLU A 205 -5.88 -9.31 4.33
N ILE A 206 -5.73 -8.56 3.22
CA ILE A 206 -6.61 -7.45 2.87
C ILE A 206 -7.76 -8.00 2.00
N PRO A 207 -9.01 -8.11 2.51
CA PRO A 207 -10.13 -8.55 1.67
C PRO A 207 -10.63 -7.35 0.86
N GLY A 208 -10.62 -7.43 -0.47
CA GLY A 208 -11.17 -6.37 -1.32
C GLY A 208 -10.60 -6.24 -2.72
N THR A 209 -9.47 -6.88 -3.02
CA THR A 209 -8.87 -6.90 -4.35
C THR A 209 -9.50 -7.99 -5.23
N THR A 210 -9.63 -7.73 -6.53
CA THR A 210 -10.24 -8.63 -7.52
C THR A 210 -9.73 -10.06 -7.42
N ARG A 211 -10.68 -10.99 -7.23
CA ARG A 211 -10.71 -12.49 -7.26
C ARG A 211 -9.43 -13.36 -7.19
N ASP A 212 -8.22 -12.92 -7.52
CA ASP A 212 -7.03 -13.77 -7.68
C ASP A 212 -5.72 -13.26 -7.05
N CYS A 213 -5.65 -12.05 -6.46
CA CYS A 213 -4.42 -11.52 -5.83
C CYS A 213 -4.70 -10.84 -4.48
N VAL A 214 -3.86 -11.09 -3.47
CA VAL A 214 -3.94 -10.50 -2.13
C VAL A 214 -2.75 -9.56 -1.94
N ASP A 215 -3.00 -8.36 -1.43
CA ASP A 215 -1.94 -7.44 -1.02
C ASP A 215 -1.43 -7.83 0.37
N VAL A 216 -0.11 -7.76 0.60
CA VAL A 216 0.52 -8.18 1.86
C VAL A 216 1.29 -7.04 2.47
N LEU A 217 0.86 -6.61 3.65
CA LEU A 217 1.55 -5.61 4.46
C LEU A 217 2.63 -6.29 5.30
N LEU A 218 3.87 -5.83 5.16
CA LEU A 218 5.00 -6.17 6.02
C LEU A 218 5.25 -5.00 6.97
N GLU A 219 4.94 -5.19 8.24
CA GLU A 219 5.41 -4.32 9.31
C GLU A 219 6.89 -4.62 9.60
N ARG A 220 7.67 -3.58 9.86
CA ARG A 220 9.11 -3.66 10.10
C ARG A 220 9.42 -3.02 11.45
N GLU A 221 10.39 -3.58 12.17
CA GLU A 221 10.85 -2.99 13.45
C GLU A 221 11.47 -1.60 13.25
N THR A 222 12.07 -1.38 12.08
CA THR A 222 12.69 -0.11 11.68
C THR A 222 12.38 0.20 10.21
N GLY A 223 12.22 1.49 9.90
CA GLY A 223 11.88 1.99 8.57
C GLY A 223 10.38 1.96 8.26
N LEU A 224 10.02 2.37 7.05
CA LEU A 224 8.62 2.40 6.60
C LEU A 224 8.06 0.98 6.35
N PRO A 225 6.79 0.71 6.70
CA PRO A 225 6.13 -0.54 6.33
C PRO A 225 6.03 -0.72 4.82
N ILE A 226 6.01 -1.97 4.37
CA ILE A 226 6.06 -2.32 2.95
C ILE A 226 4.79 -3.05 2.56
N LEU A 227 4.03 -2.49 1.62
CA LEU A 227 2.84 -3.12 1.06
C LEU A 227 3.18 -3.80 -0.26
N PHE A 228 3.22 -5.12 -0.26
CA PHE A 228 3.34 -5.90 -1.49
C PHE A 228 2.02 -5.95 -2.24
N ILE A 229 1.99 -5.41 -3.45
CA ILE A 229 0.81 -5.35 -4.32
C ILE A 229 0.84 -6.50 -5.33
N ASP A 230 -0.35 -7.07 -5.58
CA ASP A 230 -0.58 -8.11 -6.59
C ASP A 230 0.36 -9.33 -6.44
N THR A 231 0.53 -9.81 -5.21
CA THR A 231 1.50 -10.88 -4.90
C THR A 231 1.19 -12.20 -5.62
N PRO A 232 2.11 -12.72 -6.46
CA PRO A 232 1.92 -14.03 -7.06
C PRO A 232 2.04 -15.13 -6.01
N GLY A 233 0.92 -15.81 -5.73
CA GLY A 233 0.95 -17.13 -5.11
C GLY A 233 0.92 -17.21 -3.58
N ILE A 234 0.69 -16.12 -2.83
CA ILE A 234 0.55 -16.21 -1.36
C ILE A 234 -0.64 -17.09 -0.94
N ARG A 235 -1.73 -17.12 -1.73
CA ARG A 235 -2.88 -18.03 -1.51
C ARG A 235 -2.76 -19.42 -2.16
N ARG A 236 -1.78 -19.67 -3.02
CA ARG A 236 -1.70 -20.93 -3.81
C ARG A 236 -1.31 -22.16 -2.99
N ARG A 237 -1.23 -22.06 -1.66
CA ARG A 237 -1.08 -23.22 -0.76
C ARG A 237 -2.40 -23.94 -0.43
N ALA A 238 -3.56 -23.38 -0.77
CA ALA A 238 -4.85 -24.05 -0.48
C ALA A 238 -5.45 -24.85 -1.66
N ARG A 239 -4.98 -24.69 -2.90
CA ARG A 239 -5.41 -25.54 -4.02
C ARG A 239 -4.33 -25.61 -5.10
N ILE A 240 -3.77 -26.81 -5.22
CA ILE A 240 -2.93 -27.24 -6.33
C ILE A 240 -3.77 -27.20 -7.60
N GLU A 241 -3.38 -26.34 -8.52
CA GLU A 241 -3.41 -26.59 -9.96
C GLU A 241 -2.54 -25.51 -10.59
N ALA A 242 -1.44 -25.95 -11.20
CA ALA A 242 -0.51 -25.10 -11.92
C ALA A 242 -1.18 -24.56 -13.20
N ARG A 243 -2.14 -23.64 -13.06
CA ARG A 243 -2.54 -22.79 -14.17
C ARG A 243 -1.31 -21.93 -14.51
N THR A 244 -0.82 -22.12 -15.73
CA THR A 244 0.21 -21.29 -16.35
C THR A 244 -0.15 -19.83 -16.14
N GLU A 245 0.67 -19.11 -15.37
CA GLU A 245 0.54 -17.66 -15.24
C GLU A 245 0.79 -17.06 -16.62
N LYS A 246 -0.29 -16.76 -17.37
CA LYS A 246 -0.18 -15.85 -18.50
C LYS A 246 0.07 -14.46 -17.93
N PHE A 247 1.35 -14.09 -17.84
CA PHE A 247 1.77 -12.74 -17.50
C PHE A 247 1.38 -11.82 -18.68
N SER A 248 0.19 -11.24 -18.64
CA SER A 248 -0.23 -10.26 -19.65
C SER A 248 0.51 -8.95 -19.41
N VAL A 249 0.91 -8.29 -20.50
CA VAL A 249 1.54 -6.96 -20.44
C VAL A 249 0.59 -5.96 -19.77
N ASP A 250 -0.72 -6.10 -20.01
CA ASP A 250 -1.74 -5.22 -19.43
C ASP A 250 -1.79 -5.30 -17.90
N LYS A 251 -1.72 -6.51 -17.33
CA LYS A 251 -1.68 -6.69 -15.88
C LYS A 251 -0.40 -6.08 -15.29
N ALA A 252 0.74 -6.25 -15.98
CA ALA A 252 1.98 -5.62 -15.54
C ALA A 252 1.84 -4.09 -15.51
N LEU A 253 1.24 -3.49 -16.54
CA LEU A 253 1.00 -2.04 -16.59
C LEU A 253 0.07 -1.55 -15.48
N GLU A 254 -1.02 -2.28 -15.19
CA GLU A 254 -1.93 -1.97 -14.09
C GLU A 254 -1.21 -1.97 -12.74
N THR A 255 -0.40 -3.00 -12.47
CA THR A 255 0.41 -3.07 -11.25
C THR A 255 1.43 -1.93 -11.19
N LEU A 256 2.08 -1.58 -12.31
CA LEU A 256 3.03 -0.45 -12.36
C LEU A 256 2.39 0.87 -11.94
N LEU A 257 1.10 1.08 -12.21
CA LEU A 257 0.41 2.32 -11.81
C LEU A 257 0.23 2.45 -10.29
N ARG A 258 0.17 1.31 -9.59
CA ARG A 258 -0.18 1.23 -8.16
C ARG A 258 1.04 1.17 -7.23
N VAL A 259 2.26 0.99 -7.75
CA VAL A 259 3.47 0.71 -6.96
C VAL A 259 4.49 1.84 -7.02
N ASP A 260 5.27 1.97 -5.95
CA ASP A 260 6.39 2.90 -5.85
C ASP A 260 7.68 2.26 -6.37
N VAL A 261 7.96 1.02 -5.94
CA VAL A 261 9.18 0.29 -6.30
C VAL A 261 8.84 -1.08 -6.87
N VAL A 262 9.46 -1.44 -7.99
CA VAL A 262 9.37 -2.77 -8.59
C VAL A 262 10.58 -3.60 -8.19
N LEU A 263 10.36 -4.75 -7.56
CA LEU A 263 11.36 -5.80 -7.43
C LEU A 263 11.30 -6.68 -8.67
N PHE A 264 12.25 -6.50 -9.59
CA PHE A 264 12.30 -7.29 -10.82
C PHE A 264 13.26 -8.47 -10.65
N LEU A 265 12.74 -9.70 -10.76
CA LEU A 265 13.49 -10.92 -10.56
C LEU A 265 13.94 -11.54 -11.89
N ILE A 266 15.24 -11.85 -11.97
CA ILE A 266 15.83 -12.73 -12.99
C ILE A 266 16.63 -13.85 -12.32
N THR A 267 17.08 -14.85 -13.08
CA THR A 267 17.96 -15.91 -12.57
C THR A 267 19.40 -15.72 -13.06
N ALA A 268 20.37 -16.11 -12.24
CA ALA A 268 21.78 -16.16 -12.61
C ALA A 268 22.06 -17.18 -13.74
N GLU A 269 21.23 -18.22 -13.85
CA GLU A 269 21.34 -19.27 -14.89
C GLU A 269 21.06 -18.73 -16.30
N GLU A 270 19.93 -18.03 -16.47
CA GLU A 270 19.46 -17.61 -17.78
C GLU A 270 19.84 -16.15 -18.09
N GLY A 271 20.14 -15.37 -17.05
CA GLY A 271 20.35 -13.94 -17.18
C GLY A 271 19.11 -13.20 -17.68
N ILE A 272 19.35 -12.13 -18.43
CA ILE A 272 18.29 -11.27 -18.95
C ILE A 272 17.83 -11.73 -20.34
N THR A 273 16.57 -12.12 -20.46
CA THR A 273 15.97 -12.55 -21.72
C THR A 273 15.31 -11.40 -22.49
N HIS A 274 14.84 -11.67 -23.71
CA HIS A 274 14.07 -10.70 -24.49
C HIS A 274 12.77 -10.29 -23.78
N GLN A 275 12.07 -11.24 -23.16
CA GLN A 275 10.83 -10.96 -22.43
C GLN A 275 11.09 -10.09 -21.20
N ASP A 276 12.20 -10.32 -20.47
CA ASP A 276 12.61 -9.45 -19.36
C ASP A 276 12.86 -8.01 -19.83
N LYS A 277 13.58 -7.85 -20.95
CA LYS A 277 13.82 -6.53 -21.56
C LYS A 277 12.52 -5.82 -21.94
N THR A 278 11.52 -6.54 -22.44
CA THR A 278 10.21 -5.93 -22.76
C THR A 278 9.54 -5.36 -21.52
N LEU A 279 9.52 -6.09 -20.40
CA LEU A 279 8.91 -5.61 -19.16
C LEU A 279 9.72 -4.48 -18.51
N LEU A 280 11.05 -4.59 -18.47
CA LEU A 280 11.93 -3.54 -17.96
C LEU A 280 11.80 -2.24 -18.77
N ARG A 281 11.61 -2.32 -20.09
CA ARG A 281 11.27 -1.13 -20.90
C ARG A 281 9.94 -0.51 -20.51
N GLN A 282 8.94 -1.28 -20.08
CA GLN A 282 7.69 -0.70 -19.58
C GLN A 282 7.90 -0.01 -18.24
N ILE A 283 8.72 -0.57 -17.35
CA ILE A 283 9.11 0.07 -16.09
C ILE A 283 9.79 1.42 -16.36
N ASP A 284 10.79 1.46 -17.26
CA ASP A 284 11.49 2.69 -17.64
C ASP A 284 10.55 3.72 -18.30
N LYS A 285 9.69 3.30 -19.23
CA LYS A 285 8.70 4.17 -19.88
C LYS A 285 7.71 4.80 -18.92
N ASN A 286 7.31 4.05 -17.88
CA ASN A 286 6.41 4.54 -16.84
C ASN A 286 7.15 5.24 -15.69
N PHE A 287 8.48 5.43 -15.82
CA PHE A 287 9.34 6.06 -14.83
C PHE A 287 9.18 5.45 -13.43
N ARG A 288 8.97 4.14 -13.34
CA ARG A 288 8.84 3.46 -12.03
C ARG A 288 10.21 3.09 -11.48
N ALA A 289 10.41 3.32 -10.18
CA ALA A 289 11.62 2.88 -9.52
C ALA A 289 11.71 1.35 -9.53
N CYS A 290 12.93 0.83 -9.58
CA CYS A 290 13.17 -0.58 -9.82
C CYS A 290 14.44 -1.06 -9.14
N LEU A 291 14.35 -2.20 -8.46
CA LEU A 291 15.48 -2.97 -7.96
C LEU A 291 15.54 -4.28 -8.73
N LEU A 292 16.65 -4.53 -9.43
CA LEU A 292 16.86 -5.80 -10.11
C LEU A 292 17.48 -6.81 -9.14
N LEU A 293 16.77 -7.90 -8.90
CA LEU A 293 17.22 -9.00 -8.07
C LEU A 293 17.67 -10.16 -8.96
N ILE A 294 18.90 -10.62 -8.74
CA ILE A 294 19.50 -11.72 -9.50
C ILE A 294 19.49 -12.96 -8.61
N ASN A 295 18.44 -13.78 -8.77
CA ASN A 295 18.22 -14.97 -7.97
C ASN A 295 19.12 -16.13 -8.41
N LYS A 296 19.24 -17.15 -7.56
CA LYS A 296 20.12 -18.31 -7.74
C LYS A 296 21.61 -17.94 -7.79
N TRP A 297 22.01 -16.92 -7.04
CA TRP A 297 23.41 -16.47 -7.00
C TRP A 297 24.36 -17.48 -6.33
N ASP A 298 23.82 -18.47 -5.62
CA ASP A 298 24.56 -19.63 -5.11
C ASP A 298 25.41 -20.33 -6.18
N LEU A 299 24.98 -20.31 -7.45
CA LEU A 299 25.73 -20.87 -8.59
C LEU A 299 27.09 -20.20 -8.85
N PHE A 300 27.27 -18.97 -8.38
CA PHE A 300 28.52 -18.22 -8.53
C PHE A 300 29.35 -18.13 -7.24
N GLN A 301 28.90 -18.73 -6.12
CA GLN A 301 29.63 -18.64 -4.84
C GLN A 301 31.04 -19.23 -4.93
N GLU A 302 31.20 -20.37 -5.59
CA GLU A 302 32.51 -21.00 -5.84
C GLU A 302 33.22 -20.43 -7.09
N LYS A 303 32.57 -19.54 -7.84
CA LYS A 303 33.05 -19.00 -9.12
C LYS A 303 32.92 -17.47 -9.20
N PRO A 304 33.54 -16.71 -8.28
CA PRO A 304 33.31 -15.28 -8.13
C PRO A 304 33.69 -14.47 -9.38
N TYR A 305 34.70 -14.90 -10.14
CA TYR A 305 35.07 -14.27 -11.41
C TYR A 305 33.92 -14.33 -12.44
N GLN A 306 33.25 -15.47 -12.57
CA GLN A 306 32.12 -15.63 -13.50
C GLN A 306 30.94 -14.75 -13.08
N GLY A 307 30.70 -14.62 -11.77
CA GLY A 307 29.70 -13.68 -11.24
C GLY A 307 30.00 -12.22 -11.59
N ARG A 308 31.27 -11.79 -11.54
CA ARG A 308 31.67 -10.42 -11.96
C ARG A 308 31.42 -10.19 -13.46
N VAL A 309 31.85 -11.12 -14.30
CA VAL A 309 31.62 -11.06 -15.76
C VAL A 309 30.12 -11.00 -16.08
N PHE A 310 29.31 -11.80 -15.37
CA PHE A 310 27.86 -11.77 -15.51
C PHE A 310 27.27 -10.39 -15.20
N LEU A 311 27.69 -9.75 -14.10
CA LEU A 311 27.22 -8.41 -13.73
C LEU A 311 27.63 -7.34 -14.76
N GLU A 312 28.80 -7.45 -15.36
CA GLU A 312 29.24 -6.55 -16.43
C GLU A 312 28.41 -6.71 -17.71
N LEU A 313 28.17 -7.96 -18.14
CA LEU A 313 27.29 -8.26 -19.27
C LEU A 313 25.86 -7.77 -19.02
N LEU A 314 25.38 -7.88 -17.79
CA LEU A 314 24.06 -7.40 -17.40
C LEU A 314 23.98 -5.87 -17.45
N LYS A 315 25.00 -5.16 -16.93
CA LYS A 315 25.11 -3.69 -17.08
C LYS A 315 25.12 -3.27 -18.55
N HIS A 316 25.80 -4.02 -19.42
CA HIS A 316 25.80 -3.76 -20.86
C HIS A 316 24.40 -3.92 -21.47
N ASN A 317 23.68 -4.98 -21.11
CA ASN A 317 22.32 -5.24 -21.57
C ASN A 317 21.28 -4.22 -21.06
N LEU A 318 21.55 -3.58 -19.93
CA LEU A 318 20.69 -2.60 -19.26
C LEU A 318 21.16 -1.15 -19.38
N LYS A 319 21.99 -0.83 -20.39
CA LYS A 319 22.42 0.55 -20.68
C LYS A 319 21.28 1.58 -20.81
N PHE A 320 20.05 1.13 -21.09
CA PHE A 320 18.87 2.01 -21.17
C PHE A 320 18.30 2.37 -19.79
N MET A 321 18.61 1.60 -18.75
CA MET A 321 18.26 1.82 -17.34
C MET A 321 19.51 1.82 -16.46
N PRO A 322 20.46 2.76 -16.67
CA PRO A 322 21.74 2.76 -15.95
C PRO A 322 21.60 3.04 -14.45
N TRP A 323 20.43 3.48 -14.01
CA TRP A 323 20.08 3.85 -12.65
C TRP A 323 19.55 2.67 -11.82
N VAL A 324 19.28 1.51 -12.42
CA VAL A 324 18.71 0.37 -11.69
C VAL A 324 19.79 -0.28 -10.83
N PRO A 325 19.62 -0.34 -9.49
CA PRO A 325 20.52 -1.12 -8.65
C PRO A 325 20.36 -2.61 -8.93
N HIS A 326 21.46 -3.36 -8.86
CA HIS A 326 21.47 -4.81 -9.03
C HIS A 326 21.87 -5.47 -7.70
N LEU A 327 21.03 -6.37 -7.19
CA LEU A 327 21.28 -7.10 -5.95
C LEU A 327 21.29 -8.60 -6.22
N PRO A 328 22.46 -9.26 -6.15
CA PRO A 328 22.53 -10.72 -6.23
C PRO A 328 22.00 -11.36 -4.94
N ILE A 329 21.11 -12.34 -5.09
CA ILE A 329 20.42 -13.02 -3.99
C ILE A 329 20.31 -14.53 -4.24
N SER A 330 20.02 -15.29 -3.19
CA SER A 330 19.49 -16.65 -3.33
C SER A 330 18.28 -16.84 -2.45
N ALA A 331 17.10 -16.94 -3.06
CA ALA A 331 15.86 -17.23 -2.35
C ALA A 331 15.89 -18.62 -1.68
N LEU A 332 16.69 -19.56 -2.21
CA LEU A 332 16.84 -20.90 -1.66
C LEU A 332 17.66 -20.88 -0.36
N THR A 333 18.87 -20.33 -0.41
CA THR A 333 19.78 -20.34 0.75
C THR A 333 19.49 -19.21 1.75
N GLY A 334 18.86 -18.13 1.29
CA GLY A 334 18.66 -16.90 2.08
C GLY A 334 19.77 -15.86 1.88
N PHE A 335 20.72 -16.10 0.98
CA PHE A 335 21.82 -15.17 0.71
C PHE A 335 21.30 -13.77 0.27
N ASN A 336 21.74 -12.72 0.98
CA ASN A 336 21.46 -11.30 0.73
C ASN A 336 19.96 -10.90 0.77
N ILE A 337 19.07 -11.74 1.31
CA ILE A 337 17.64 -11.43 1.38
C ILE A 337 17.38 -10.26 2.34
N GLU A 338 18.14 -10.18 3.43
CA GLU A 338 18.08 -9.13 4.44
C GLU A 338 18.40 -7.73 3.87
N LYS A 339 19.11 -7.66 2.74
CA LYS A 339 19.49 -6.39 2.09
C LYS A 339 18.40 -5.81 1.20
N ILE A 340 17.35 -6.59 0.88
CA ILE A 340 16.31 -6.17 -0.04
C ILE A 340 15.55 -4.96 0.53
N MET A 341 15.07 -5.04 1.77
CA MET A 341 14.22 -3.98 2.35
C MET A 341 14.95 -2.66 2.59
N PRO A 342 16.16 -2.65 3.18
CA PRO A 342 16.94 -1.42 3.28
C PRO A 342 17.19 -0.75 1.91
N LEU A 343 17.44 -1.55 0.87
CA LEU A 343 17.67 -1.01 -0.48
C LEU A 343 16.38 -0.52 -1.14
N VAL A 344 15.24 -1.18 -0.90
CA VAL A 344 13.92 -0.68 -1.33
C VAL A 344 13.62 0.67 -0.70
N GLU A 345 13.88 0.83 0.60
CA GLU A 345 13.68 2.08 1.32
C GLU A 345 14.60 3.18 0.79
N GLU A 346 15.88 2.88 0.55
CA GLU A 346 16.80 3.84 -0.06
C GLU A 346 16.33 4.31 -1.45
N ILE A 347 15.90 3.37 -2.30
CA ILE A 347 15.34 3.67 -3.63
C ILE A 347 14.08 4.52 -3.49
N TYR A 348 13.18 4.18 -2.58
CA TYR A 348 11.95 4.93 -2.33
C TYR A 348 12.23 6.35 -1.87
N LEU A 349 13.19 6.56 -0.97
CA LEU A 349 13.59 7.88 -0.50
C LEU A 349 14.15 8.74 -1.63
N GLN A 350 14.98 8.18 -2.51
CA GLN A 350 15.41 8.88 -3.73
C GLN A 350 14.24 9.17 -4.67
N TYR A 351 13.32 8.22 -4.82
CA TYR A 351 12.14 8.37 -5.65
C TYR A 351 11.31 9.54 -5.13
N MET A 352 11.02 9.62 -3.84
CA MET A 352 10.21 10.68 -3.24
C MET A 352 10.94 12.02 -3.00
N LYS A 353 12.25 12.09 -3.29
CA LYS A 353 13.09 13.24 -2.93
C LYS A 353 12.64 14.53 -3.62
N ARG A 354 12.45 15.59 -2.83
CA ARG A 354 12.21 16.97 -3.29
C ARG A 354 13.50 17.78 -3.25
N ILE A 355 13.84 18.42 -4.36
CA ILE A 355 14.99 19.32 -4.53
C ILE A 355 14.48 20.76 -4.55
N PRO A 356 15.02 21.67 -3.72
CA PRO A 356 14.69 23.09 -3.76
C PRO A 356 14.96 23.70 -5.14
N THR A 357 14.07 24.60 -5.59
CA THR A 357 14.20 25.27 -6.90
C THR A 357 15.54 26.01 -7.05
N SER A 358 16.09 26.58 -5.97
CA SER A 358 17.42 27.21 -5.98
C SER A 358 18.52 26.24 -6.41
N GLN A 359 18.58 25.06 -5.78
CA GLN A 359 19.56 24.02 -6.09
C GLN A 359 19.39 23.49 -7.53
N VAL A 360 18.16 23.35 -8.01
CA VAL A 360 17.90 22.96 -9.42
C VAL A 360 18.45 24.00 -10.39
N ASN A 361 18.30 25.30 -10.09
CA ASN A 361 18.77 26.36 -10.97
C ASN A 361 20.29 26.56 -10.89
N GLU A 362 20.90 26.37 -9.72
CA GLU A 362 22.36 26.34 -9.58
C GLU A 362 22.98 25.26 -10.48
N PHE A 363 22.43 24.04 -10.45
CA PHE A 363 22.83 22.98 -11.38
C PHE A 363 22.57 23.36 -12.85
N LEU A 364 21.43 23.99 -13.15
CA LEU A 364 21.12 24.39 -14.52
C LEU A 364 22.11 25.43 -15.06
N GLU A 365 22.56 26.38 -14.23
CA GLU A 365 23.61 27.34 -14.61
C GLU A 365 24.95 26.66 -14.86
N ASP A 366 25.35 25.71 -14.01
CA ASP A 366 26.55 24.91 -14.25
C ASP A 366 26.47 24.16 -15.58
N LEU A 367 25.33 23.53 -15.87
CA LEU A 367 25.08 22.84 -17.14
C LEU A 367 25.18 23.79 -18.35
N LYS A 368 24.66 25.03 -18.24
CA LYS A 368 24.75 26.06 -19.31
C LYS A 368 26.19 26.48 -19.58
N SER A 369 27.02 26.54 -18.53
CA SER A 369 28.41 26.95 -18.64
C SER A 369 29.28 25.91 -19.37
N GLN A 370 28.97 24.62 -19.18
CA GLN A 370 29.75 23.51 -19.73
C GLN A 370 29.27 23.05 -21.11
N HIS A 371 28.01 23.33 -21.48
CA HIS A 371 27.40 22.78 -22.68
C HIS A 371 26.57 23.82 -23.46
N THR A 372 26.68 23.78 -24.79
CA THR A 372 25.84 24.57 -25.70
C THR A 372 25.15 23.66 -26.70
N PHE A 373 23.84 23.86 -26.89
CA PHE A 373 23.04 23.11 -27.85
C PHE A 373 22.48 24.05 -28.93
N ASN A 374 22.58 23.61 -30.18
CA ASN A 374 21.97 24.28 -31.32
C ASN A 374 20.93 23.35 -31.94
N ILE A 375 19.70 23.84 -32.06
CA ILE A 375 18.56 23.09 -32.63
C ILE A 375 17.98 23.94 -33.76
N SER A 376 17.91 23.36 -34.96
CA SER A 376 17.39 24.03 -36.16
C SER A 376 18.01 25.42 -36.39
N GLY A 377 19.33 25.55 -36.21
CA GLY A 377 20.07 26.82 -36.38
C GLY A 377 19.89 27.83 -35.24
N LYS A 378 19.10 27.53 -34.20
CA LYS A 378 18.90 28.39 -33.03
C LYS A 378 19.63 27.83 -31.81
N ARG A 379 20.35 28.70 -31.09
CA ARG A 379 20.92 28.34 -29.78
C ARG A 379 19.80 28.14 -28.77
N VAL A 380 19.80 27.00 -28.10
CA VAL A 380 18.88 26.71 -26.99
C VAL A 380 19.30 27.53 -25.78
N LYS A 381 18.39 28.35 -25.29
CA LYS A 381 18.51 29.11 -24.04
C LYS A 381 17.70 28.37 -22.98
N PHE A 382 18.37 27.87 -21.95
CA PHE A 382 17.72 27.41 -20.73
C PHE A 382 17.52 28.62 -19.82
N TYR A 383 16.30 28.89 -19.41
CA TYR A 383 15.98 30.03 -18.56
C TYR A 383 16.06 29.65 -17.10
N TYR A 384 15.15 28.79 -16.65
CA TYR A 384 15.09 28.26 -15.30
C TYR A 384 14.49 26.85 -15.31
N ALA A 385 14.65 26.13 -14.22
CA ALA A 385 14.04 24.82 -14.01
C ALA A 385 13.48 24.68 -12.61
N THR A 386 12.48 23.81 -12.45
CA THR A 386 11.90 23.48 -11.14
C THR A 386 11.43 22.03 -11.11
N GLN A 387 11.43 21.42 -9.92
CA GLN A 387 10.78 20.13 -9.71
C GLN A 387 9.28 20.34 -9.50
N VAL A 388 8.45 19.62 -10.25
CA VAL A 388 6.99 19.70 -10.18
C VAL A 388 6.35 18.45 -9.55
N ALA A 389 7.03 17.31 -9.55
CA ALA A 389 6.58 16.08 -8.91
C ALA A 389 7.74 15.24 -8.35
N THR A 390 7.46 14.34 -7.41
CA THR A 390 8.43 13.48 -6.74
C THR A 390 8.32 12.01 -7.14
N ALA A 391 7.15 11.38 -7.27
CA ALA A 391 7.05 9.98 -7.68
C ALA A 391 6.46 9.83 -9.11
N PRO A 392 7.26 9.96 -10.19
CA PRO A 392 8.73 10.08 -10.25
C PRO A 392 9.26 11.52 -10.17
N PRO A 393 10.59 11.70 -9.90
CA PRO A 393 11.19 13.03 -9.85
C PRO A 393 11.04 13.69 -11.22
N THR A 394 10.18 14.71 -11.27
CA THR A 394 9.80 15.36 -12.52
C THR A 394 10.22 16.81 -12.49
N PHE A 395 11.11 17.18 -13.41
CA PHE A 395 11.60 18.53 -13.59
C PHE A 395 10.99 19.16 -14.84
N VAL A 396 10.67 20.44 -14.77
CA VAL A 396 10.29 21.25 -15.93
C VAL A 396 11.39 22.27 -16.18
N VAL A 397 11.90 22.30 -17.40
CA VAL A 397 12.94 23.23 -17.86
C VAL A 397 12.32 24.18 -18.88
N PHE A 398 12.42 25.48 -18.63
CA PHE A 398 11.89 26.51 -19.51
C PHE A 398 12.94 26.95 -20.53
N ILE A 399 12.57 26.90 -21.82
CA ILE A 399 13.47 27.11 -22.96
C ILE A 399 12.87 28.04 -24.01
N ASN A 400 13.69 28.47 -24.97
CA ASN A 400 13.29 29.37 -26.07
C ASN A 400 12.92 28.65 -27.38
N VAL A 401 13.00 27.31 -27.42
CA VAL A 401 12.66 26.50 -28.60
C VAL A 401 11.48 25.59 -28.27
N GLU A 402 10.67 25.29 -29.29
CA GLU A 402 9.56 24.34 -29.15
C GLU A 402 10.08 22.98 -28.64
N PRO A 403 9.52 22.42 -27.55
CA PRO A 403 9.93 21.14 -26.97
C PRO A 403 10.01 20.00 -27.99
N GLU A 404 9.10 19.97 -28.95
CA GLU A 404 8.98 18.94 -30.00
C GLU A 404 10.19 18.93 -30.94
N LYS A 405 10.94 20.04 -31.01
CA LYS A 405 12.15 20.16 -31.82
C LYS A 405 13.39 19.62 -31.11
N ILE A 406 13.30 19.26 -29.82
CA ILE A 406 14.44 18.71 -29.08
C ILE A 406 14.73 17.28 -29.55
N PRO A 407 15.92 17.01 -30.11
CA PRO A 407 16.31 15.66 -30.46
C PRO A 407 16.40 14.76 -29.22
N LEU A 408 15.93 13.53 -29.35
CA LEU A 408 15.91 12.54 -28.26
C LEU A 408 17.27 12.33 -27.57
N HIS A 409 18.38 12.48 -28.30
CA HIS A 409 19.72 12.35 -27.71
C HIS A 409 20.06 13.49 -26.74
N ILE A 410 19.61 14.73 -27.03
CA ILE A 410 19.80 15.89 -26.16
C ILE A 410 18.92 15.74 -24.91
N GLU A 411 17.66 15.34 -25.09
CA GLU A 411 16.77 15.04 -23.97
C GLU A 411 17.38 13.98 -23.04
N LYS A 412 17.83 12.85 -23.59
CA LYS A 412 18.49 11.78 -22.81
C LYS A 412 19.74 12.26 -22.09
N PHE A 413 20.55 13.10 -22.75
CA PHE A 413 21.74 13.70 -22.14
C PHE A 413 21.36 14.57 -20.94
N ILE A 414 20.43 15.51 -21.12
CA ILE A 414 19.99 16.42 -20.06
C ILE A 414 19.40 15.60 -18.90
N ARG A 415 18.50 14.66 -19.19
CA ARG A 415 17.92 13.77 -18.18
C ARG A 415 18.97 13.03 -17.37
N LYS A 416 20.00 12.49 -18.03
CA LYS A 416 21.12 11.82 -17.35
C LYS A 416 21.89 12.78 -16.44
N ARG A 417 22.12 14.03 -16.85
CA ARG A 417 22.78 15.04 -16.02
C ARG A 417 21.95 15.41 -14.80
N PHE A 418 20.65 15.66 -14.96
CA PHE A 418 19.73 15.88 -13.84
C PHE A 418 19.77 14.71 -12.84
N GLN A 419 19.74 13.48 -13.36
CA GLN A 419 19.80 12.27 -12.54
C GLN A 419 21.09 12.17 -11.71
N GLN A 420 22.24 12.35 -12.35
CA GLN A 420 23.55 12.21 -11.70
C GLN A 420 23.85 13.35 -10.73
N SER A 421 23.61 14.60 -11.13
CA SER A 421 24.01 15.78 -10.36
C SER A 421 23.09 16.08 -9.18
N LEU A 422 21.82 15.68 -9.23
CA LEU A 422 20.85 15.94 -8.14
C LEU A 422 20.68 14.74 -7.19
N GLY A 423 21.49 13.69 -7.36
CA GLY A 423 21.52 12.52 -6.48
C GLY A 423 20.29 11.62 -6.62
N PHE A 424 19.93 11.29 -7.86
CA PHE A 424 18.90 10.31 -8.22
C PHE A 424 19.52 9.10 -8.93
N ASP A 425 20.65 8.60 -8.44
CA ASP A 425 21.43 7.55 -9.07
C ASP A 425 20.70 6.18 -9.09
N LYS A 426 19.66 6.00 -8.26
CA LYS A 426 18.91 4.74 -8.12
C LYS A 426 17.49 4.77 -8.69
N VAL A 427 17.06 5.89 -9.28
CA VAL A 427 15.67 6.09 -9.73
C VAL A 427 15.59 6.81 -11.08
N PRO A 428 14.56 6.56 -11.89
CA PRO A 428 14.39 7.28 -13.15
C PRO A 428 14.00 8.74 -12.89
N VAL A 429 14.54 9.66 -13.68
CA VAL A 429 14.19 11.09 -13.64
C VAL A 429 13.42 11.46 -14.90
N LYS A 430 12.33 12.22 -14.75
CA LYS A 430 11.56 12.79 -15.86
C LYS A 430 11.95 14.25 -16.04
N VAL A 431 12.32 14.64 -17.25
CA VAL A 431 12.60 16.04 -17.61
C VAL A 431 11.66 16.45 -18.71
N LEU A 432 10.85 17.47 -18.45
CA LEU A 432 9.91 18.06 -19.39
C LEU A 432 10.45 19.43 -19.82
N PHE A 433 10.24 19.77 -21.08
CA PHE A 433 10.59 21.08 -21.61
C PHE A 433 9.32 21.91 -21.85
N ARG A 434 9.39 23.20 -21.56
CA ARG A 434 8.32 24.16 -21.88
C ARG A 434 8.89 25.41 -22.51
N LEU A 435 8.14 26.00 -23.43
CA LEU A 435 8.45 27.35 -23.91
C LEU A 435 8.31 28.34 -22.76
N ARG A 436 9.28 29.24 -22.64
CA ARG A 436 9.10 30.45 -21.85
C ARG A 436 8.19 31.39 -22.62
N SER A 437 7.00 31.62 -22.07
CA SER A 437 6.06 32.65 -22.51
C SER A 437 6.67 34.05 -22.40
#